data_AF-A0A7G2JZ18-F1
#
_entry.id   AF-A0A7G2JZ18-F1
#
_cell.length_a   1.000
_cell.length_b   1.000
_cell.length_c   1.000
_cell.angle_alpha   90.00
_cell.angle_beta   90.00
_cell.angle_gamma   90.00
#
_symmetry.space_group_name_H-M   'P 1'
#
loop_
_entity.id
_entity.type
_entity.pdbx_description
1 polymer ?
#
loop_
_entity_poly.entity_id
_entity_poly.type
_entity_poly.pdbx_seq_one_letter_code
_entity_poly.pdbx_strand_id
1 'polypeptide(L)'
;MRAVKEAEKRLFDKEKTKNYLTIDGIADYNEQTKALLFGKDSEVIQSNRARTVQSLGGTGALRIAAEFIKRQTKAQNVWISTPTWPNHNAIFNAVGMTIREYRYYDAERKALDWEHLLEDLSQASEGDVVLLHGCCHNPTGIDPTPEQWQE
;
A
#
# COMPACT_ATOMS: atom_id res chain seq x y z
N MET A 1 7.23 -9.62 20.68
CA MET A 1 8.06 -10.81 20.40
C MET A 1 7.49 -12.15 20.89
N ARG A 2 6.82 -12.25 22.05
CA ARG A 2 6.28 -13.53 22.58
C ARG A 2 5.41 -14.33 21.59
N ALA A 3 4.45 -13.66 20.94
CA ALA A 3 3.53 -14.32 19.99
C ALA A 3 4.27 -14.95 18.80
N VAL A 4 5.28 -14.26 18.25
CA VAL A 4 6.08 -14.75 17.13
C VAL A 4 6.91 -15.97 17.54
N LYS A 5 7.59 -15.91 18.69
CA LYS A 5 8.41 -17.04 19.18
C LYS A 5 7.59 -18.30 19.46
N GLU A 6 6.37 -18.13 19.96
CA GLU A 6 5.44 -19.24 20.16
C GLU A 6 4.97 -19.83 18.81
N ALA A 7 4.68 -18.99 17.81
CA ALA A 7 4.32 -19.45 16.47
C ALA A 7 5.48 -20.20 15.79
N GLU A 8 6.71 -19.69 15.89
CA GLU A 8 7.92 -20.35 15.39
C GLU A 8 8.08 -21.75 15.99
N LYS A 9 7.91 -21.89 17.32
CA LYS A 9 7.99 -23.19 18.00
C LYS A 9 6.93 -24.16 17.47
N ARG A 10 5.68 -23.70 17.35
CA ARG A 10 4.58 -24.53 16.82
C ARG A 10 4.83 -24.99 15.38
N LEU A 11 5.41 -24.12 14.54
CA LEU A 11 5.79 -24.48 13.18
C LEU A 11 6.90 -25.52 13.17
N PHE A 12 7.94 -25.34 13.98
CA PHE A 12 9.04 -26.31 14.11
C PHE A 12 8.53 -27.70 14.53
N ASP A 13 7.60 -27.76 15.48
CA ASP A 13 7.06 -29.02 15.99
C ASP A 13 6.08 -29.72 15.02
N LYS A 14 5.42 -28.97 14.12
CA LYS A 14 4.27 -29.47 13.32
C LYS A 14 4.48 -29.50 11.81
N GLU A 15 5.38 -28.70 11.26
CA GLU A 15 5.61 -28.64 9.81
C GLU A 15 6.19 -29.97 9.31
N LYS A 16 5.57 -30.54 8.27
CA LYS A 16 5.98 -31.85 7.71
C LYS A 16 6.55 -31.74 6.29
N THR A 17 6.40 -30.60 5.63
CA THR A 17 6.78 -30.39 4.24
C THR A 17 7.07 -28.92 3.96
N LYS A 18 7.86 -28.65 2.92
CA LYS A 18 8.18 -27.32 2.39
C LYS A 18 7.90 -27.23 0.88
N ASN A 19 6.82 -27.90 0.45
CA ASN A 19 6.38 -27.86 -0.92
C ASN A 19 6.09 -26.43 -1.38
N TYR A 20 6.13 -26.22 -2.70
CA TYR A 20 5.75 -24.95 -3.30
C TYR A 20 4.34 -24.53 -2.88
N LEU A 21 4.20 -23.24 -2.60
CA LEU A 21 2.91 -22.59 -2.44
C LEU A 21 2.27 -22.37 -3.81
N THR A 22 0.97 -22.05 -3.82
CA THR A 22 0.32 -21.50 -5.02
C THR A 22 0.89 -20.11 -5.32
N ILE A 23 0.64 -19.60 -6.52
CA ILE A 23 1.11 -18.27 -6.97
C ILE A 23 0.68 -17.18 -6.00
N ASP A 24 -0.56 -17.27 -5.49
CA ASP A 24 -1.13 -16.26 -4.60
C ASP A 24 -0.63 -16.38 -3.15
N GLY A 25 0.13 -17.42 -2.82
CA GLY A 25 0.63 -17.70 -1.47
C GLY A 25 -0.30 -18.56 -0.62
N ILE A 26 -0.18 -18.46 0.70
CA ILE A 26 -0.97 -19.28 1.63
C ILE A 26 -2.40 -18.73 1.71
N ALA A 27 -3.40 -19.55 1.38
CA ALA A 27 -4.81 -19.13 1.37
C ALA A 27 -5.27 -18.53 2.72
N ASP A 28 -4.97 -19.22 3.83
CA ASP A 28 -5.32 -18.73 5.17
C ASP A 28 -4.62 -17.40 5.50
N TYR A 29 -3.36 -17.22 5.10
CA TYR A 29 -2.65 -15.95 5.28
C TYR A 29 -3.36 -14.82 4.54
N ASN A 30 -3.75 -15.06 3.29
CA ASN A 30 -4.47 -14.09 2.48
C ASN A 30 -5.84 -13.74 3.07
N GLU A 31 -6.57 -14.73 3.57
CA GLU A 31 -7.87 -14.49 4.23
C GLU A 31 -7.71 -13.67 5.51
N GLN A 32 -6.79 -14.05 6.39
CA GLN A 32 -6.59 -13.38 7.67
C GLN A 32 -6.05 -11.95 7.51
N THR A 33 -5.12 -11.72 6.56
CA THR A 33 -4.61 -10.36 6.28
C THR A 33 -5.67 -9.46 5.66
N LYS A 34 -6.51 -9.99 4.77
CA LYS A 34 -7.67 -9.27 4.22
C LYS A 34 -8.64 -8.85 5.32
N ALA A 35 -8.98 -9.78 6.22
CA ALA A 35 -9.85 -9.51 7.37
C ALA A 35 -9.23 -8.51 8.36
N LEU A 36 -7.90 -8.56 8.55
CA LEU A 36 -7.18 -7.60 9.38
C LEU A 36 -7.25 -6.17 8.81
N LEU A 37 -7.07 -6.02 7.50
CA LEU A 37 -7.05 -4.71 6.84
C LEU A 37 -8.45 -4.06 6.78
N PHE A 38 -9.45 -4.80 6.32
CA PHE A 38 -10.79 -4.24 6.08
C PHE A 38 -11.77 -4.44 7.24
N GLY A 39 -11.48 -5.36 8.16
CA GLY A 39 -12.45 -5.85 9.15
C GLY A 39 -13.32 -6.98 8.56
N LYS A 40 -13.46 -8.08 9.30
CA LYS A 40 -14.16 -9.31 8.85
C LYS A 40 -15.61 -9.09 8.38
N ASP A 41 -16.29 -8.11 8.98
CA ASP A 41 -17.70 -7.80 8.72
C ASP A 41 -17.88 -6.68 7.68
N SER A 42 -16.78 -6.20 7.08
CA SER A 42 -16.83 -5.15 6.07
C SER A 42 -17.53 -5.61 4.80
N GLU A 43 -18.26 -4.68 4.18
CA GLU A 43 -19.03 -4.95 2.98
C GLU A 43 -18.13 -5.43 1.82
N VAL A 44 -16.92 -4.92 1.68
CA VAL A 44 -15.95 -5.34 0.63
C VAL A 44 -15.54 -6.82 0.75
N ILE A 45 -15.54 -7.37 1.98
CA ILE A 45 -15.30 -8.79 2.21
C ILE A 45 -16.58 -9.58 1.95
N GLN A 46 -17.72 -9.15 2.52
CA GLN A 46 -19.00 -9.86 2.42
C GLN A 46 -19.48 -9.99 0.97
N SER A 47 -19.25 -8.97 0.14
CA SER A 47 -19.58 -8.98 -1.29
C SER A 47 -18.44 -9.53 -2.19
N ASN A 48 -17.39 -10.09 -1.60
CA ASN A 48 -16.26 -10.71 -2.29
C ASN A 48 -15.57 -9.81 -3.34
N ARG A 49 -15.42 -8.51 -3.04
CA ARG A 49 -14.78 -7.52 -3.93
C ARG A 49 -13.31 -7.28 -3.66
N ALA A 50 -12.78 -7.73 -2.52
CA ALA A 50 -11.34 -7.72 -2.25
C ALA A 50 -10.65 -9.01 -2.71
N ARG A 51 -9.45 -8.86 -3.31
CA ARG A 51 -8.51 -9.96 -3.64
C ARG A 51 -7.18 -9.70 -2.95
N THR A 52 -6.54 -10.78 -2.50
CA THR A 52 -5.30 -10.70 -1.73
C THR A 52 -4.32 -11.73 -2.24
N VAL A 53 -3.09 -11.28 -2.48
CA VAL A 53 -1.95 -12.09 -2.89
C VAL A 53 -0.82 -11.82 -1.90
N GLN A 54 -0.22 -12.88 -1.37
CA GLN A 54 0.94 -12.77 -0.50
C GLN A 54 2.14 -12.25 -1.30
N SER A 55 2.93 -11.37 -0.71
CA SER A 55 4.10 -10.78 -1.36
C SER A 55 5.31 -10.70 -0.44
N LEU A 56 6.48 -10.41 -1.01
CA LEU A 56 7.73 -10.22 -0.29
C LEU A 56 7.75 -8.84 0.40
N GLY A 57 7.02 -8.74 1.52
CA GLY A 57 6.84 -7.50 2.27
C GLY A 57 6.14 -6.39 1.47
N GLY A 58 6.11 -5.18 2.02
CA GLY A 58 5.46 -4.02 1.37
C GLY A 58 6.07 -3.67 0.01
N THR A 59 7.40 -3.80 -0.14
CA THR A 59 8.09 -3.58 -1.42
C THR A 59 7.58 -4.51 -2.52
N GLY A 60 7.44 -5.80 -2.21
CA GLY A 60 6.92 -6.79 -3.16
C GLY A 60 5.46 -6.50 -3.53
N ALA A 61 4.63 -6.12 -2.55
CA ALA A 61 3.24 -5.73 -2.80
C ALA A 61 3.15 -4.56 -3.79
N LEU A 62 3.91 -3.48 -3.54
CA LEU A 62 3.95 -2.31 -4.42
C LEU A 62 4.48 -2.65 -5.81
N ARG A 63 5.51 -3.51 -5.93
CA ARG A 63 6.06 -3.93 -7.22
C ARG A 63 5.05 -4.70 -8.06
N ILE A 64 4.29 -5.62 -7.45
CA ILE A 64 3.24 -6.39 -8.12
C ILE A 64 2.09 -5.46 -8.54
N ALA A 65 1.64 -4.59 -7.64
CA ALA A 65 0.57 -3.64 -7.91
C ALA A 65 0.93 -2.68 -9.05
N ALA A 66 2.14 -2.10 -9.02
CA ALA A 66 2.62 -1.20 -10.07
C ALA A 66 2.70 -1.89 -11.45
N GLU A 67 3.18 -3.14 -11.52
CA GLU A 67 3.18 -3.91 -12.76
C GLU A 67 1.76 -4.18 -13.27
N PHE A 68 0.87 -4.60 -12.37
CA PHE A 68 -0.51 -4.89 -12.71
C PHE A 68 -1.21 -3.65 -13.26
N ILE A 69 -1.09 -2.51 -12.58
CA ILE A 69 -1.60 -1.22 -13.02
C ILE A 69 -1.08 -0.88 -14.41
N LYS A 70 0.25 -0.93 -14.60
CA LYS A 70 0.87 -0.58 -15.88
C LYS A 70 0.43 -1.48 -17.04
N ARG A 71 0.23 -2.78 -16.79
CA ARG A 71 -0.11 -3.77 -17.82
C ARG A 71 -1.61 -3.88 -18.10
N GLN A 72 -2.44 -3.68 -17.08
CA GLN A 72 -3.88 -4.01 -17.13
C GLN A 72 -4.78 -2.77 -17.16
N THR A 73 -4.20 -1.57 -17.03
CA THR A 73 -4.94 -0.31 -17.11
C THR A 73 -4.27 0.63 -18.12
N LYS A 74 -4.91 1.78 -18.36
CA LYS A 74 -4.32 2.84 -19.20
C LYS A 74 -3.40 3.78 -18.42
N ALA A 75 -3.24 3.56 -17.11
CA ALA A 75 -2.47 4.44 -16.23
C ALA A 75 -1.04 4.65 -16.73
N GLN A 76 -0.67 5.92 -16.90
CA GLN A 76 0.71 6.31 -17.25
C GLN A 76 1.39 7.05 -16.11
N ASN A 77 0.64 7.79 -15.29
CA ASN A 77 1.20 8.58 -14.20
C ASN A 77 0.89 7.97 -12.83
N VAL A 78 1.81 8.18 -11.90
CA VAL A 78 1.59 7.99 -10.46
C VAL A 78 1.92 9.28 -9.73
N TRP A 79 1.02 9.70 -8.85
CA TRP A 79 1.16 10.85 -7.97
C TRP A 79 1.74 10.38 -6.62
N ILE A 80 2.85 10.97 -6.19
CA ILE A 80 3.61 10.58 -4.99
C ILE A 80 3.89 11.82 -4.13
N SER A 81 3.71 11.71 -2.81
CA SER A 81 3.96 12.82 -1.88
C SER A 81 5.41 13.26 -1.89
N THR A 82 5.63 14.55 -1.64
CA THR A 82 6.97 15.11 -1.42
C THR A 82 7.07 15.67 0.00
N PRO A 83 7.92 15.10 0.88
CA PRO A 83 8.76 13.90 0.68
C PRO A 83 7.95 12.59 0.81
N THR A 84 8.62 11.45 0.57
CA THR A 84 8.04 10.10 0.75
C THR A 84 9.12 9.06 1.09
N TRP A 85 8.73 7.79 1.26
CA TRP A 85 9.68 6.68 1.39
C TRP A 85 10.49 6.53 0.09
N PRO A 86 11.84 6.57 0.13
CA PRO A 86 12.66 6.67 -1.07
C PRO A 86 12.43 5.59 -2.14
N ASN A 87 12.04 4.38 -1.72
CA ASN A 87 11.82 3.28 -2.66
C ASN A 87 10.53 3.40 -3.48
N HIS A 88 9.59 4.29 -3.12
CA HIS A 88 8.39 4.54 -3.93
C HIS A 88 8.79 4.93 -5.37
N ASN A 89 9.67 5.94 -5.49
CA ASN A 89 10.14 6.41 -6.79
C ASN A 89 10.87 5.31 -7.57
N ALA A 90 11.72 4.52 -6.90
CA ALA A 90 12.45 3.43 -7.53
C ALA A 90 11.52 2.34 -8.10
N ILE A 91 10.47 1.96 -7.35
CA ILE A 91 9.52 0.91 -7.77
C ILE A 91 8.73 1.36 -9.00
N PHE A 92 8.19 2.58 -9.00
CA PHE A 92 7.35 3.07 -10.09
C PHE A 92 8.15 3.42 -11.35
N ASN A 93 9.38 3.95 -11.19
CA ASN A 93 10.29 4.14 -12.32
C ASN A 93 10.66 2.79 -12.97
N ALA A 94 10.85 1.73 -12.19
CA ALA A 94 11.21 0.41 -12.72
C ALA A 94 10.11 -0.22 -13.59
N VAL A 95 8.85 0.22 -13.47
CA VAL A 95 7.75 -0.22 -14.34
C VAL A 95 7.43 0.80 -15.45
N GLY A 96 8.21 1.88 -15.56
CA GLY A 96 8.04 2.90 -16.59
C GLY A 96 6.75 3.73 -16.43
N MET A 97 6.33 3.98 -15.18
CA MET A 97 5.30 4.99 -14.89
C MET A 97 5.95 6.35 -14.68
N THR A 98 5.30 7.41 -15.18
CA THR A 98 5.73 8.79 -14.97
C THR A 98 5.38 9.22 -13.56
N ILE A 99 6.36 9.67 -12.80
CA ILE A 99 6.12 10.19 -11.45
C ILE A 99 5.67 11.65 -11.54
N ARG A 100 4.54 11.94 -10.92
CA ARG A 100 4.05 13.27 -10.59
C ARG A 100 4.18 13.43 -9.08
N GLU A 101 4.62 14.59 -8.64
CA GLU A 101 4.79 14.88 -7.23
C GLU A 101 3.61 15.74 -6.74
N TYR A 102 3.14 15.49 -5.52
CA TYR A 102 2.23 16.40 -4.83
C TYR A 102 2.84 16.85 -3.50
N ARG A 103 2.62 18.12 -3.16
CA ARG A 103 3.06 18.71 -1.89
C ARG A 103 2.37 18.02 -0.72
N TYR A 104 3.12 17.85 0.37
CA TYR A 104 2.64 17.14 1.55
C TYR A 104 3.13 17.77 2.85
N TYR A 105 4.40 18.12 2.94
CA TYR A 105 5.00 18.63 4.18
C TYR A 105 5.31 20.12 4.10
N ASP A 106 4.68 20.89 4.98
CA ASP A 106 5.03 22.29 5.22
C ASP A 106 6.18 22.35 6.23
N ALA A 107 7.38 22.71 5.76
CA ALA A 107 8.58 22.75 6.61
C ALA A 107 8.57 23.89 7.64
N GLU A 108 7.87 24.99 7.37
CA GLU A 108 7.78 26.12 8.28
C GLU A 108 6.81 25.82 9.43
N ARG A 109 5.63 25.31 9.09
CA ARG A 109 4.58 24.93 10.06
C ARG A 109 4.82 23.57 10.70
N LYS A 110 5.68 22.74 10.11
CA LYS A 110 5.91 21.33 10.48
C LYS A 110 4.60 20.53 10.51
N ALA A 111 3.78 20.75 9.48
CA ALA A 111 2.43 20.23 9.39
C ALA A 111 2.13 19.70 7.98
N LEU A 112 0.95 19.11 7.83
CA LEU A 112 0.43 18.71 6.53
C LEU A 112 0.11 19.97 5.72
N ASP A 113 0.69 20.09 4.53
CA ASP A 113 0.43 21.17 3.59
C ASP A 113 -0.87 20.93 2.82
N TRP A 114 -2.00 20.95 3.54
CA TRP A 114 -3.30 20.47 3.05
C TRP A 114 -3.79 21.22 1.80
N GLU A 115 -3.67 22.55 1.80
CA GLU A 115 -4.13 23.39 0.70
C GLU A 115 -3.41 23.05 -0.61
N HIS A 116 -2.08 23.00 -0.56
CA HIS A 116 -1.27 22.71 -1.74
C HIS A 116 -1.31 21.23 -2.15
N LEU A 117 -1.50 20.32 -1.19
CA LEU A 117 -1.75 18.91 -1.46
C LEU A 117 -3.00 18.76 -2.35
N LEU A 118 -4.10 19.40 -1.96
CA LEU A 118 -5.35 19.36 -2.74
C LEU A 118 -5.20 20.09 -4.07
N GLU A 119 -4.50 21.23 -4.11
CA GLU A 119 -4.20 21.95 -5.35
C GLU A 119 -3.47 21.03 -6.35
N ASP A 120 -2.44 20.30 -5.92
CA ASP A 120 -1.69 19.41 -6.79
C ASP A 120 -2.52 18.20 -7.23
N LEU A 121 -3.22 17.54 -6.30
CA LEU A 121 -4.05 16.37 -6.61
C LEU A 121 -5.26 16.72 -7.50
N SER A 122 -5.75 17.97 -7.47
CA SER A 122 -6.82 18.43 -8.36
C SER A 122 -6.42 18.41 -9.85
N GLN A 123 -5.13 18.35 -10.15
CA GLN A 123 -4.59 18.27 -11.50
C GLN A 123 -4.49 16.82 -12.03
N ALA A 124 -4.76 15.82 -11.18
CA ALA A 124 -4.76 14.42 -11.59
C ALA A 124 -5.85 14.17 -12.64
N SER A 125 -5.50 13.42 -13.69
CA SER A 125 -6.43 13.08 -14.77
C SER A 125 -7.04 11.70 -14.57
N GLU A 126 -8.16 11.43 -15.24
CA GLU A 126 -8.77 10.10 -15.23
C GLU A 126 -7.75 9.02 -15.63
N GLY A 127 -7.64 7.99 -14.79
CA GLY A 127 -6.69 6.90 -14.98
C GLY A 127 -5.30 7.11 -14.38
N ASP A 128 -5.00 8.29 -13.82
CA ASP A 128 -3.82 8.46 -12.98
C ASP A 128 -3.96 7.65 -11.67
N VAL A 129 -2.82 7.26 -11.10
CA VAL A 129 -2.76 6.57 -9.80
C VAL A 129 -2.25 7.52 -8.73
N VAL A 130 -2.82 7.50 -7.53
CA VAL A 130 -2.31 8.24 -6.38
C VAL A 130 -1.79 7.26 -5.34
N LEU A 131 -0.52 7.42 -4.95
CA LEU A 131 0.09 6.64 -3.88
C LEU A 131 -0.03 7.39 -2.56
N LEU A 132 -0.74 6.79 -1.60
CA LEU A 132 -1.02 7.36 -0.30
C LEU A 132 -0.42 6.49 0.82
N HIS A 133 0.14 7.13 1.84
CA HIS A 133 0.46 6.45 3.09
C HIS A 133 -0.84 6.35 3.89
N GLY A 134 -1.27 5.13 4.23
CA GLY A 134 -2.53 4.96 4.99
C GLY A 134 -2.47 5.54 6.40
N CYS A 135 -1.28 5.53 7.01
CA CYS A 135 -0.92 6.21 8.25
C CYS A 135 0.61 6.15 8.44
N CYS A 136 1.11 6.78 9.51
CA CYS A 136 2.50 6.83 9.90
C CYS A 136 3.41 7.24 8.73
N HIS A 137 3.07 8.34 8.04
CA HIS A 137 3.75 8.79 6.84
C HIS A 137 5.28 8.72 6.99
N ASN A 138 5.96 8.10 6.01
CA ASN A 138 7.41 8.04 5.99
C ASN A 138 7.93 9.06 4.95
N PRO A 139 8.79 10.02 5.32
CA PRO A 139 9.53 10.13 6.59
C PRO A 139 8.93 11.08 7.64
N THR A 140 7.81 11.75 7.36
CA THR A 140 7.40 12.93 8.13
C THR A 140 6.70 12.60 9.45
N GLY A 141 6.04 11.44 9.54
CA GLY A 141 5.16 11.05 10.63
C GLY A 141 3.83 11.81 10.69
N ILE A 142 3.53 12.66 9.71
CA ILE A 142 2.32 13.48 9.67
C ILE A 142 1.27 12.80 8.80
N ASP A 143 0.08 12.58 9.34
CA ASP A 143 -1.04 11.94 8.64
C ASP A 143 -2.23 12.89 8.52
N PRO A 144 -3.07 12.77 7.48
CA PRO A 144 -4.35 13.49 7.41
C PRO A 144 -5.27 13.08 8.56
N THR A 145 -6.07 14.04 9.05
CA THR A 145 -7.14 13.73 10.02
C THR A 145 -8.26 12.92 9.37
N PRO A 146 -9.13 12.26 10.16
CA PRO A 146 -10.30 11.57 9.62
C PRO A 146 -11.22 12.46 8.79
N GLU A 147 -11.34 13.74 9.12
CA GLU A 147 -12.12 14.73 8.38
C GLU A 147 -11.45 15.07 7.04
N GLN A 148 -10.13 15.24 7.04
CA GLN A 148 -9.36 15.45 5.80
C GLN A 148 -9.43 14.24 4.86
N TRP A 149 -9.47 13.02 5.39
CA TRP A 149 -9.67 11.82 4.58
C TRP A 149 -11.06 11.72 3.92
N GLN A 150 -12.07 12.43 4.45
CA GLN A 150 -13.43 12.42 3.89
C GLN A 150 -13.63 13.44 2.77
N GLU A 151 -12.82 14.50 2.75
CA GLU A 151 -12.78 15.52 1.70
C GLU A 151 -12.19 14.95 0.40
#